data_AF-A0A2L0QY12-F1
#
_entry.id   AF-A0A2L0QY12-F1
#
_cell.length_a   1.000
_cell.length_b   1.000
_cell.length_c   1.000
_cell.angle_alpha   90.00
_cell.angle_beta   90.00
_cell.angle_gamma   90.00
#
_symmetry.space_group_name_H-M   'P 1'
#
loop_
_entity.id
_entity.type
_entity.pdbx_description
1 polymer ?
#
loop_
_entity_poly.entity_id
_entity_poly.type
_entity_poly.pdbx_seq_one_letter_code
_entity_poly.pdbx_strand_id
1 'polypeptide(L)'
;MPTLGIIGTGNIGAAIARLAVSAGIPVVLSNSRGPETLASLVSELGPLASAGTIEQSAAAGDIVVLSVPLTAHTAIPASLLEGKAVLDTTNYYPFRDGRVAELDEERVTTSELVLRHFQGAGLTKAFNNILAHHIPQLARPSGAPDRTALPVAGDDASAKTKVMSLIEQLGFDAVDAGPLAESWRFEPEARAYTKLYLADPATPDDRMLEAPAAPVPAERLRDALKRAEPVRVAARTF
;
A
#
# COMPACT_ATOMS: atom_id res chain seq x y z
N MET A 1 -15.63 6.14 -14.52
CA MET A 1 -14.23 6.00 -14.06
C MET A 1 -13.78 4.56 -14.26
N PRO A 2 -12.51 4.30 -14.56
CA PRO A 2 -12.02 2.92 -14.68
C PRO A 2 -12.19 2.18 -13.34
N THR A 3 -12.50 0.89 -13.41
CA THR A 3 -12.64 0.01 -12.24
C THR A 3 -11.27 -0.27 -11.62
N LEU A 4 -11.19 -0.32 -10.29
CA LEU A 4 -9.98 -0.66 -9.55
C LEU A 4 -9.95 -2.15 -9.23
N GLY A 5 -8.92 -2.85 -9.70
CA GLY A 5 -8.63 -4.21 -9.27
C GLY A 5 -7.95 -4.21 -7.91
N ILE A 6 -8.37 -5.07 -6.98
CA ILE A 6 -7.70 -5.27 -5.69
C ILE A 6 -7.39 -6.76 -5.51
N ILE A 7 -6.09 -7.09 -5.50
CA ILE A 7 -5.58 -8.43 -5.23
C ILE A 7 -5.04 -8.46 -3.81
N GLY A 8 -5.70 -9.24 -2.95
CA GLY A 8 -5.38 -9.28 -1.52
C GLY A 8 -6.29 -8.36 -0.71
N THR A 9 -7.47 -8.87 -0.37
CA THR A 9 -8.47 -8.13 0.41
C THR A 9 -8.33 -8.41 1.91
N GLY A 10 -7.14 -8.10 2.45
CA GLY A 10 -6.88 -8.05 3.89
C GLY A 10 -7.24 -6.68 4.49
N ASN A 11 -6.63 -6.30 5.62
CA ASN A 11 -6.93 -5.04 6.30
C ASN A 11 -6.68 -3.81 5.40
N ILE A 12 -5.53 -3.75 4.72
CA ILE A 12 -5.17 -2.62 3.84
C ILE A 12 -6.04 -2.62 2.57
N GLY A 13 -6.09 -3.74 1.83
CA GLY A 13 -6.92 -3.85 0.63
C GLY A 13 -8.40 -3.53 0.86
N ALA A 14 -8.99 -3.98 1.97
CA ALA A 14 -10.37 -3.64 2.32
C ALA A 14 -10.55 -2.17 2.71
N ALA A 15 -9.58 -1.54 3.37
CA ALA A 15 -9.62 -0.11 3.67
C ALA A 15 -9.57 0.72 2.37
N ILE A 16 -8.69 0.38 1.44
CA ILE A 16 -8.61 1.02 0.12
C ILE A 16 -9.92 0.81 -0.67
N ALA A 17 -10.49 -0.40 -0.64
CA ALA A 17 -11.78 -0.69 -1.28
C ALA A 17 -12.91 0.23 -0.78
N ARG A 18 -13.02 0.42 0.54
CA ARG A 18 -14.00 1.34 1.15
C ARG A 18 -13.84 2.77 0.66
N LEU A 19 -12.59 3.26 0.62
CA LEU A 19 -12.30 4.61 0.14
C LEU A 19 -12.60 4.76 -1.36
N ALA A 20 -12.22 3.77 -2.17
CA ALA A 20 -12.49 3.77 -3.61
C ALA A 20 -13.99 3.82 -3.90
N VAL A 21 -14.78 2.97 -3.25
CA VAL A 21 -16.24 2.97 -3.38
C VAL A 21 -16.86 4.28 -2.89
N SER A 22 -16.38 4.83 -1.78
CA SER A 22 -16.83 6.14 -1.27
C SER A 22 -16.51 7.29 -2.24
N ALA A 23 -15.43 7.17 -3.01
CA ALA A 23 -15.06 8.09 -4.08
C ALA A 23 -15.79 7.82 -5.41
N GLY A 24 -16.70 6.83 -5.46
CA GLY A 24 -17.45 6.47 -6.68
C GLY A 24 -16.67 5.61 -7.68
N ILE A 25 -15.56 5.00 -7.26
CA ILE A 25 -14.73 4.12 -8.09
C ILE A 25 -15.22 2.68 -7.91
N PRO A 26 -15.68 1.99 -8.98
CA PRO A 26 -16.03 0.58 -8.90
C PRO A 26 -14.81 -0.28 -8.56
N VAL A 27 -14.99 -1.35 -7.78
CA VAL A 27 -13.92 -2.26 -7.35
C VAL A 27 -14.23 -3.71 -7.68
N VAL A 28 -13.20 -4.46 -8.09
CA VAL A 28 -13.22 -5.93 -8.15
C VAL A 28 -12.24 -6.47 -7.13
N LEU A 29 -12.76 -7.17 -6.11
CA LEU A 29 -12.00 -7.67 -4.98
C LEU A 29 -11.65 -9.14 -5.18
N SER A 30 -10.40 -9.51 -4.90
CA SER A 30 -9.97 -10.90 -4.84
C SER A 30 -9.12 -11.19 -3.61
N ASN A 31 -9.09 -12.46 -3.22
CA ASN A 31 -8.21 -13.00 -2.20
C ASN A 31 -7.87 -14.47 -2.53
N SER A 32 -6.99 -15.09 -1.75
CA SER A 32 -6.57 -16.48 -1.96
C SER A 32 -7.58 -17.55 -1.51
N ARG A 33 -8.66 -17.16 -0.84
CA ARG A 33 -9.65 -18.06 -0.24
C ARG A 33 -10.92 -18.22 -1.07
N GLY A 34 -11.03 -17.49 -2.18
CA GLY A 34 -12.18 -17.55 -3.08
C GLY A 34 -13.12 -16.33 -2.96
N PRO A 35 -13.78 -15.92 -4.05
CA PRO A 35 -14.67 -14.75 -4.08
C PRO A 35 -15.82 -14.82 -3.06
N GLU A 36 -16.32 -16.02 -2.76
CA GLU A 36 -17.40 -16.28 -1.83
C GLU A 36 -17.07 -15.81 -0.41
N THR A 37 -15.80 -15.82 -0.02
CA THR A 37 -15.34 -15.35 1.29
C THR A 37 -15.43 -13.83 1.45
N LEU A 38 -15.67 -13.10 0.35
CA LEU A 38 -15.78 -11.65 0.31
C LEU A 38 -17.24 -11.17 0.29
N ALA A 39 -18.22 -12.08 0.32
CA ALA A 39 -19.64 -11.73 0.22
C ALA A 39 -20.09 -10.66 1.25
N SER A 40 -19.64 -10.77 2.50
CA SER A 40 -19.95 -9.80 3.55
C SER A 40 -19.41 -8.40 3.21
N LEU A 41 -18.15 -8.32 2.77
CA LEU A 41 -17.52 -7.04 2.41
C LEU A 41 -18.15 -6.44 1.15
N VAL A 42 -18.48 -7.25 0.14
CA VAL A 42 -19.20 -6.77 -1.05
C VAL A 42 -20.57 -6.21 -0.67
N SER A 43 -21.30 -6.90 0.22
CA SER A 43 -22.59 -6.40 0.74
C SER A 43 -22.43 -5.09 1.50
N GLU A 44 -21.39 -4.96 2.34
CA GLU A 44 -21.05 -3.72 3.05
C GLU A 44 -20.79 -2.55 2.09
N LEU A 45 -20.01 -2.80 1.02
CA LEU A 45 -19.61 -1.79 0.04
C LEU A 45 -20.72 -1.42 -0.95
N GLY A 46 -21.68 -2.31 -1.17
CA GLY A 46 -22.82 -2.06 -2.04
C GLY A 46 -22.50 -2.15 -3.55
N PRO A 47 -23.26 -1.45 -4.41
CA PRO A 47 -23.36 -1.77 -5.84
C PRO A 47 -22.09 -1.49 -6.66
N LEU A 48 -21.13 -0.75 -6.11
CA LEU A 48 -19.84 -0.47 -6.75
C LEU A 48 -18.79 -1.55 -6.46
N ALA A 49 -19.09 -2.57 -5.65
CA ALA A 49 -18.16 -3.64 -5.34
C ALA A 49 -18.65 -4.98 -5.90
N SER A 50 -17.69 -5.77 -6.37
CA SER A 50 -17.89 -7.18 -6.70
C SER A 50 -16.69 -8.00 -6.24
N ALA A 51 -16.91 -9.29 -5.98
CA ALA A 51 -15.83 -10.24 -5.73
C ALA A 51 -15.57 -11.08 -6.98
N GLY A 52 -14.30 -11.36 -7.26
CA GLY A 52 -13.88 -12.18 -8.39
C GLY A 52 -12.56 -12.90 -8.12
N THR A 53 -12.12 -13.68 -9.11
CA THR A 53 -10.81 -14.33 -9.06
C THR A 53 -9.67 -13.31 -9.14
N ILE A 54 -8.44 -13.77 -8.92
CA ILE A 54 -7.25 -12.91 -9.06
C ILE A 54 -7.15 -12.36 -10.49
N GLU A 55 -7.43 -13.19 -11.49
CA GLU A 55 -7.46 -12.82 -12.91
C GLU A 55 -8.54 -11.78 -13.21
N GLN A 56 -9.75 -11.96 -12.67
CA GLN A 56 -10.84 -11.00 -12.85
C GLN A 56 -10.52 -9.64 -12.23
N SER A 57 -9.91 -9.65 -11.05
CA SER A 57 -9.45 -8.43 -10.37
C SER A 57 -8.33 -7.74 -11.15
N ALA A 58 -7.32 -8.47 -11.63
CA ALA A 58 -6.23 -7.93 -12.44
C ALA A 58 -6.70 -7.35 -13.79
N ALA A 59 -7.72 -7.96 -14.39
CA ALA A 59 -8.31 -7.54 -15.65
C ALA A 59 -9.31 -6.37 -15.52
N ALA A 60 -9.75 -6.03 -14.30
CA ALA A 60 -10.83 -5.09 -14.07
C ALA A 60 -10.54 -3.67 -14.58
N GLY A 61 -9.28 -3.24 -14.54
CA GLY A 61 -8.86 -1.95 -15.05
C GLY A 61 -7.35 -1.80 -15.19
N ASP A 62 -6.91 -0.57 -15.43
CA ASP A 62 -5.50 -0.24 -15.68
C ASP A 62 -4.67 -0.09 -14.40
N ILE A 63 -5.34 0.13 -13.27
CA ILE A 63 -4.72 0.21 -11.95
C ILE A 63 -5.13 -1.01 -11.13
N VAL A 64 -4.15 -1.67 -10.52
CA VAL A 64 -4.35 -2.82 -9.63
C VAL A 64 -3.67 -2.56 -8.29
N VAL A 65 -4.38 -2.76 -7.19
CA VAL A 65 -3.79 -2.78 -5.85
C VAL A 65 -3.28 -4.18 -5.55
N LEU A 66 -1.99 -4.30 -5.27
CA LEU A 66 -1.35 -5.52 -4.80
C LEU A 66 -1.14 -5.41 -3.27
N SER A 67 -2.02 -6.06 -2.51
CA SER A 67 -2.05 -6.02 -1.04
C SER A 67 -1.98 -7.43 -0.45
N VAL A 68 -0.93 -8.16 -0.81
CA VAL A 68 -0.65 -9.52 -0.32
C VAL A 68 0.61 -9.58 0.56
N PRO A 69 0.73 -10.56 1.47
CA PRO A 69 1.99 -10.84 2.16
C PRO A 69 3.14 -11.06 1.17
N LEU A 70 4.36 -10.72 1.58
CA LEU A 70 5.53 -10.90 0.71
C LEU A 70 5.66 -12.36 0.25
N THR A 71 5.42 -13.34 1.12
CA THR A 71 5.52 -14.77 0.73
C THR A 71 4.48 -15.23 -0.29
N ALA A 72 3.41 -14.47 -0.50
CA ALA A 72 2.32 -14.86 -1.40
C ALA A 72 2.45 -14.26 -2.81
N HIS A 73 3.32 -13.28 -3.03
CA HIS A 73 3.35 -12.54 -4.30
C HIS A 73 3.73 -13.43 -5.49
N THR A 74 4.63 -14.40 -5.30
CA THR A 74 5.10 -15.31 -6.36
C THR A 74 4.04 -16.31 -6.81
N ALA A 75 2.98 -16.51 -6.04
CA ALA A 75 1.85 -17.37 -6.42
C ALA A 75 0.90 -16.72 -7.42
N ILE A 76 0.99 -15.39 -7.62
CA ILE A 76 0.20 -14.65 -8.60
C ILE A 76 0.96 -14.71 -9.94
N PRO A 77 0.34 -15.16 -11.05
CA PRO A 77 1.02 -15.19 -12.35
C PRO A 77 1.47 -13.79 -12.78
N ALA A 78 2.75 -13.63 -13.12
CA ALA A 78 3.35 -12.34 -13.45
C ALA A 78 2.65 -11.61 -14.61
N SER A 79 2.21 -12.38 -15.61
CA SER A 79 1.50 -11.89 -16.80
C SER A 79 0.19 -11.17 -16.49
N LEU A 80 -0.41 -11.37 -15.31
CA LEU A 80 -1.64 -10.66 -14.92
C LEU A 80 -1.40 -9.17 -14.69
N LEU A 81 -0.18 -8.78 -14.32
CA LEU A 81 0.17 -7.39 -13.99
C LEU A 81 1.03 -6.71 -15.07
N GLU A 82 1.34 -7.41 -16.17
CA GLU A 82 2.09 -6.84 -17.28
C GLU A 82 1.36 -5.62 -17.87
N GLY A 83 2.07 -4.49 -18.01
CA GLY A 83 1.53 -3.23 -18.51
C GLY A 83 0.55 -2.52 -17.57
N LYS A 84 0.28 -3.05 -16.36
CA LYS A 84 -0.59 -2.42 -15.36
C LYS A 84 0.18 -1.40 -14.53
N ALA A 85 -0.52 -0.36 -14.09
CA ALA A 85 -0.04 0.46 -12.98
C ALA A 85 -0.40 -0.26 -11.68
N VAL A 86 0.60 -0.67 -10.90
CA VAL A 86 0.39 -1.47 -9.68
C VAL A 86 0.67 -0.63 -8.46
N LEU A 87 -0.33 -0.47 -7.59
CA LEU A 87 -0.16 0.08 -6.25
C LEU A 87 0.24 -1.07 -5.30
N ASP A 88 1.51 -1.13 -4.95
CA ASP A 88 2.08 -2.13 -4.04
C ASP A 88 2.06 -1.63 -2.58
N THR A 89 1.50 -2.43 -1.68
CA THR A 89 1.42 -2.12 -0.25
C THR A 89 2.28 -3.06 0.61
N THR A 90 3.14 -3.89 0.01
CA THR A 90 3.85 -4.95 0.70
C THR A 90 4.94 -4.41 1.64
N ASN A 91 5.07 -5.02 2.82
CA ASN A 91 6.20 -4.86 3.74
C ASN A 91 6.85 -6.21 3.99
N TYR A 92 8.15 -6.20 4.29
CA TYR A 92 8.90 -7.36 4.74
C TYR A 92 8.94 -7.47 6.26
N TYR A 93 8.45 -8.59 6.79
CA TYR A 93 8.53 -8.91 8.22
C TYR A 93 9.08 -10.33 8.44
N PRO A 94 10.29 -10.49 9.02
CA PRO A 94 10.91 -11.81 9.17
C PRO A 94 10.08 -12.85 9.93
N PHE A 95 9.32 -12.43 10.96
CA PHE A 95 8.46 -13.36 11.72
C PHE A 95 7.35 -13.98 10.86
N ARG A 96 6.87 -13.26 9.85
CA ARG A 96 5.79 -13.69 8.95
C ARG A 96 6.34 -14.33 7.69
N ASP A 97 7.40 -13.75 7.14
CA ASP A 97 7.88 -14.05 5.80
C ASP A 97 9.08 -15.01 5.79
N GLY A 98 9.67 -15.28 6.95
CA GLY A 98 10.99 -15.91 7.05
C GLY A 98 12.12 -14.93 6.69
N ARG A 99 13.37 -15.38 6.86
CA ARG A 99 14.54 -14.57 6.51
C ARG A 99 14.79 -14.60 5.00
N VAL A 100 14.95 -13.43 4.41
CA VAL A 100 15.22 -13.25 2.98
C VAL A 100 16.56 -12.54 2.88
N ALA A 101 17.61 -13.30 2.53
CA ALA A 101 19.00 -12.82 2.60
C ALA A 101 19.21 -11.49 1.87
N GLU A 102 18.60 -11.28 0.70
CA GLU A 102 18.79 -10.04 -0.06
C GLU A 102 18.18 -8.80 0.61
N LEU A 103 17.10 -8.98 1.38
CA LEU A 103 16.46 -7.92 2.15
C LEU A 103 17.21 -7.70 3.47
N ASP A 104 17.62 -8.78 4.15
CA ASP A 104 18.44 -8.71 5.37
C ASP A 104 19.81 -8.05 5.11
N GLU A 105 20.39 -8.25 3.92
CA GLU A 105 21.63 -7.63 3.44
C GLU A 105 21.41 -6.26 2.78
N GLU A 106 20.17 -5.75 2.77
CA GLU A 106 19.82 -4.42 2.24
C GLU A 106 20.22 -4.21 0.77
N ARG A 107 20.34 -5.29 -0.01
CA ARG A 107 20.71 -5.25 -1.44
C ARG A 107 19.56 -4.82 -2.34
N VAL A 108 18.33 -4.97 -1.86
CA VAL A 108 17.10 -4.50 -2.50
C VAL A 108 16.10 -4.06 -1.44
N THR A 109 15.20 -3.17 -1.82
CA THR A 109 13.98 -2.85 -1.06
C THR A 109 12.91 -3.94 -1.23
N THR A 110 11.88 -3.91 -0.38
CA THR A 110 10.80 -4.91 -0.44
C THR A 110 10.10 -4.88 -1.80
N SER A 111 9.82 -3.68 -2.32
CA SER A 111 9.10 -3.53 -3.58
C SER A 111 9.97 -3.79 -4.81
N GLU A 112 11.29 -3.56 -4.74
CA GLU A 112 12.22 -4.03 -5.78
C GLU A 112 12.23 -5.56 -5.87
N LEU A 113 12.21 -6.26 -4.73
CA LEU A 113 12.11 -7.72 -4.73
C LEU A 113 10.79 -8.20 -5.37
N VAL A 114 9.66 -7.57 -5.04
CA VAL A 114 8.35 -7.89 -5.63
C VAL A 114 8.34 -7.63 -7.14
N LEU A 115 8.93 -6.52 -7.59
CA LEU A 115 9.00 -6.17 -9.02
C LEU A 115 9.77 -7.20 -9.85
N ARG A 116 10.77 -7.90 -9.28
CA ARG A 116 11.51 -8.95 -10.00
C ARG A 116 10.61 -10.09 -10.49
N HIS A 117 9.50 -10.36 -9.81
CA HIS A 117 8.50 -11.33 -10.24
C HIS A 117 7.54 -10.73 -11.27
N PHE A 118 7.06 -9.50 -11.05
CA PHE A 118 6.13 -8.80 -11.93
C PHE A 118 6.83 -7.92 -12.98
N GLN A 119 7.79 -8.49 -13.69
CA GLN A 119 8.49 -7.76 -14.75
C GLN A 119 7.50 -7.24 -15.80
N GLY A 120 7.63 -5.97 -16.18
CA GLY A 120 6.71 -5.29 -17.08
C GLY A 120 5.50 -4.62 -16.40
N ALA A 121 5.32 -4.78 -15.08
CA ALA A 121 4.38 -3.98 -14.31
C ALA A 121 4.98 -2.63 -13.93
N GLY A 122 4.17 -1.57 -13.98
CA GLY A 122 4.51 -0.26 -13.42
C GLY A 122 4.29 -0.23 -11.91
N LEU A 123 5.12 -0.94 -11.16
CA LEU A 123 4.97 -1.09 -9.71
C LEU A 123 5.35 0.18 -8.96
N THR A 124 4.44 0.66 -8.12
CA THR A 124 4.56 1.88 -7.33
C THR A 124 4.15 1.58 -5.89
N LYS A 125 5.05 1.80 -4.94
CA LYS A 125 4.82 1.55 -3.52
C LYS A 125 4.13 2.74 -2.85
N ALA A 126 3.04 2.48 -2.12
CA ALA A 126 2.40 3.42 -1.20
C ALA A 126 1.49 2.66 -0.21
N PHE A 127 0.90 3.37 0.76
CA PHE A 127 0.05 2.82 1.84
C PHE A 127 0.71 1.78 2.76
N ASN A 128 1.90 1.30 2.45
CA ASN A 128 2.62 0.34 3.28
C ASN A 128 3.01 0.93 4.65
N ASN A 129 3.09 2.26 4.77
CA ASN A 129 3.65 2.98 5.91
C ASN A 129 2.61 3.50 6.92
N ILE A 130 1.32 3.22 6.71
CA ILE A 130 0.21 3.65 7.54
C ILE A 130 -0.55 2.43 8.07
N LEU A 131 -1.06 2.50 9.31
CA LEU A 131 -1.87 1.41 9.87
C LEU A 131 -3.22 1.31 9.15
N ALA A 132 -3.68 0.07 8.93
CA ALA A 132 -4.88 -0.16 8.13
C ALA A 132 -6.14 0.54 8.67
N HIS A 133 -6.31 0.61 9.98
CA HIS A 133 -7.46 1.31 10.59
C HIS A 133 -7.32 2.83 10.53
N HIS A 134 -6.11 3.38 10.36
CA HIS A 134 -5.89 4.81 10.17
C HIS A 134 -6.28 5.27 8.77
N ILE A 135 -6.20 4.41 7.75
CA ILE A 135 -6.54 4.74 6.36
C ILE A 135 -7.95 5.38 6.24
N PRO A 136 -9.05 4.74 6.68
CA PRO A 136 -10.35 5.39 6.60
C PRO A 136 -10.50 6.59 7.54
N GLN A 137 -9.75 6.65 8.65
CA GLN A 137 -9.83 7.74 9.63
C GLN A 137 -9.16 9.04 9.15
N LEU A 138 -8.10 8.92 8.36
CA LEU A 138 -7.26 10.03 7.90
C LEU A 138 -7.60 10.51 6.48
N ALA A 139 -8.45 9.80 5.74
CA ALA A 139 -8.94 10.25 4.45
C ALA A 139 -9.73 11.56 4.59
N ARG A 140 -9.42 12.55 3.75
CA ARG A 140 -10.06 13.87 3.73
C ARG A 140 -10.28 14.33 2.29
N PRO A 141 -11.37 15.06 2.00
CA PRO A 141 -11.60 15.59 0.67
C PRO A 141 -10.49 16.55 0.24
N SER A 142 -10.32 16.71 -1.07
CA SER A 142 -9.35 17.65 -1.63
C SER A 142 -9.54 19.06 -1.06
N GLY A 143 -8.43 19.72 -0.71
CA GLY A 143 -8.43 21.07 -0.14
C GLY A 143 -8.69 21.15 1.38
N ALA A 144 -8.98 20.05 2.07
CA ALA A 144 -9.08 20.06 3.53
C ALA A 144 -7.72 20.42 4.17
N PRO A 145 -7.69 21.28 5.20
CA PRO A 145 -6.43 21.73 5.82
C PRO A 145 -5.72 20.63 6.62
N ASP A 146 -6.44 19.55 6.98
CA ASP A 146 -5.95 18.42 7.76
C ASP A 146 -5.71 17.17 6.90
N ARG A 147 -5.45 17.32 5.59
CA ARG A 147 -5.10 16.19 4.73
C ARG A 147 -3.81 15.52 5.18
N THR A 148 -3.84 14.19 5.11
CA THR A 148 -2.68 13.34 5.36
C THR A 148 -1.96 13.06 4.05
N ALA A 149 -0.64 13.20 4.06
CA ALA A 149 0.22 12.85 2.94
C ALA A 149 0.75 11.43 3.07
N LEU A 150 0.89 10.74 1.95
CA LEU A 150 1.50 9.42 1.83
C LEU A 150 2.71 9.47 0.89
N PRO A 151 3.83 8.80 1.22
CA PRO A 151 4.97 8.69 0.33
C PRO A 151 4.68 7.71 -0.79
N VAL A 152 5.23 8.01 -1.98
CA VAL A 152 5.05 7.22 -3.19
C VAL A 152 6.40 7.02 -3.85
N ALA A 153 6.80 5.76 -4.09
CA ALA A 153 8.03 5.43 -4.80
C ALA A 153 7.74 4.53 -6.00
N GLY A 154 8.37 4.77 -7.14
CA GLY A 154 8.13 4.03 -8.37
C GLY A 154 9.02 4.49 -9.51
N ASP A 155 9.45 3.56 -10.35
CA ASP A 155 10.40 3.80 -11.45
C ASP A 155 9.70 4.17 -12.77
N ASP A 156 8.51 3.61 -13.03
CA ASP A 156 7.67 3.99 -14.16
C ASP A 156 6.91 5.28 -13.86
N ALA A 157 7.27 6.37 -14.54
CA ALA A 157 6.68 7.69 -14.32
C ALA A 157 5.17 7.75 -14.64
N SER A 158 4.70 7.00 -15.64
CA SER A 158 3.29 6.97 -16.05
C SER A 158 2.46 6.24 -15.01
N ALA A 159 2.91 5.06 -14.56
CA ALA A 159 2.26 4.29 -13.53
C ALA A 159 2.26 5.02 -12.19
N LYS A 160 3.39 5.62 -11.80
CA LYS A 160 3.49 6.43 -10.57
C LYS A 160 2.50 7.59 -10.60
N THR A 161 2.38 8.30 -11.72
CA THR A 161 1.40 9.39 -11.88
C THR A 161 -0.04 8.90 -11.70
N LYS A 162 -0.40 7.76 -12.30
CA LYS A 162 -1.73 7.14 -12.13
C LYS A 162 -2.00 6.77 -10.68
N VAL A 163 -1.03 6.17 -9.98
CA VAL A 163 -1.15 5.79 -8.57
C VAL A 163 -1.25 7.01 -7.65
N MET A 164 -0.46 8.06 -7.87
CA MET A 164 -0.57 9.31 -7.14
C MET A 164 -1.96 9.95 -7.33
N SER A 165 -2.48 9.97 -8.55
CA SER A 165 -3.84 10.47 -8.82
C SER A 165 -4.93 9.62 -8.15
N LEU A 166 -4.74 8.31 -8.03
CA LEU A 166 -5.63 7.45 -7.24
C LEU A 166 -5.57 7.84 -5.76
N ILE A 167 -4.38 7.97 -5.17
CA ILE A 167 -4.18 8.35 -3.76
C ILE A 167 -4.89 9.68 -3.44
N GLU A 168 -4.80 10.66 -4.35
CA GLU A 168 -5.51 11.94 -4.24
C GLU A 168 -7.04 11.76 -4.19
N GLN A 169 -7.60 10.94 -5.08
CA GLN A 169 -9.03 10.62 -5.10
C GLN A 169 -9.48 9.86 -3.85
N LEU A 170 -8.60 9.03 -3.27
CA LEU A 170 -8.84 8.31 -2.01
C LEU A 170 -8.74 9.22 -0.77
N GLY A 171 -8.41 10.50 -0.94
CA GLY A 171 -8.45 11.49 0.13
C GLY A 171 -7.10 11.76 0.82
N PHE A 172 -5.98 11.49 0.16
CA PHE A 172 -4.63 11.72 0.68
C PHE A 172 -3.78 12.56 -0.27
N ASP A 173 -2.89 13.39 0.27
CA ASP A 173 -1.86 14.02 -0.56
C ASP A 173 -0.81 12.95 -0.97
N ALA A 174 -0.37 12.96 -2.23
CA ALA A 174 0.70 12.06 -2.69
C ALA A 174 2.05 12.78 -2.76
N VAL A 175 3.05 12.31 -2.00
CA VAL A 175 4.43 12.84 -2.01
C VAL A 175 5.35 11.88 -2.74
N ASP A 176 5.88 12.32 -3.89
CA ASP A 176 6.91 11.56 -4.62
C ASP A 176 8.20 11.45 -3.78
N ALA A 177 8.53 10.22 -3.41
CA ALA A 177 9.72 9.83 -2.66
C ALA A 177 10.85 9.29 -3.55
N GLY A 178 10.65 9.27 -4.88
CA GLY A 178 11.66 8.89 -5.87
C GLY A 178 11.45 7.49 -6.48
N PRO A 179 12.54 6.83 -6.92
CA PRO A 179 12.50 5.47 -7.48
C PRO A 179 12.20 4.41 -6.40
N LEU A 180 11.91 3.17 -6.79
CA LEU A 180 11.64 2.08 -5.82
C LEU A 180 12.82 1.83 -4.89
N ALA A 181 14.05 2.03 -5.36
CA ALA A 181 15.27 1.97 -4.56
C ALA A 181 15.28 2.93 -3.36
N GLU A 182 14.40 3.95 -3.33
CA GLU A 182 14.28 4.90 -2.22
C GLU A 182 13.12 4.59 -1.26
N SER A 183 12.41 3.49 -1.51
CA SER A 183 11.26 3.09 -0.70
C SER A 183 11.63 2.68 0.73
N TRP A 184 12.88 2.29 0.99
CA TRP A 184 13.38 1.97 2.34
C TRP A 184 13.11 3.09 3.36
N ARG A 185 13.01 4.35 2.92
CA ARG A 185 12.76 5.53 3.77
C ARG A 185 11.39 5.52 4.47
N PHE A 186 10.47 4.69 3.98
CA PHE A 186 9.13 4.51 4.53
C PHE A 186 8.72 3.04 4.63
N GLU A 187 9.70 2.13 4.71
CA GLU A 187 9.51 0.73 5.08
C GLU A 187 9.59 0.54 6.61
N PRO A 188 9.29 -0.67 7.15
CA PRO A 188 9.25 -0.87 8.60
C PRO A 188 10.49 -0.34 9.35
N GLU A 189 10.23 0.27 10.51
CA GLU A 189 11.21 0.97 11.38
C GLU A 189 11.80 2.27 10.83
N ALA A 190 11.57 2.64 9.56
CA ALA A 190 12.02 3.92 9.03
C ALA A 190 11.23 5.09 9.62
N ARG A 191 11.77 6.32 9.53
CA ARG A 191 11.13 7.50 10.14
C ARG A 191 9.76 7.84 9.57
N ALA A 192 9.55 7.59 8.28
CA ALA A 192 8.26 7.81 7.63
C ALA A 192 7.31 6.61 7.74
N TYR A 193 7.54 5.70 8.68
CA TYR A 193 6.76 4.48 8.88
C TYR A 193 5.97 4.47 10.19
N THR A 194 4.67 4.21 10.09
CA THR A 194 3.69 4.02 11.16
C THR A 194 3.66 5.15 12.21
N LYS A 195 4.65 5.25 13.11
CA LYS A 195 4.74 6.21 14.23
C LYS A 195 4.49 7.66 13.81
N LEU A 196 4.81 8.00 12.56
CA LEU A 196 4.54 9.33 12.00
C LEU A 196 3.04 9.71 12.00
N TYR A 197 2.15 8.73 11.84
CA TYR A 197 0.69 8.89 11.72
C TYR A 197 -0.05 8.70 13.05
N LEU A 198 0.66 8.45 14.14
CA LEU A 198 0.04 8.32 15.46
C LEU A 198 -0.19 9.70 16.07
N ALA A 199 -1.28 9.85 16.81
CA ALA A 199 -1.53 11.03 17.64
C ALA A 199 -0.42 11.23 18.69
N ASP A 200 0.11 10.13 19.23
CA ASP A 200 1.30 10.13 20.07
C ASP A 200 2.41 9.27 19.44
N PRO A 201 3.44 9.88 18.83
CA PRO A 201 4.58 9.16 18.26
C PRO A 201 5.42 8.38 19.30
N ALA A 202 5.27 8.68 20.59
CA ALA A 202 5.93 7.96 21.68
C ALA A 202 5.17 6.69 22.12
N THR A 203 4.04 6.38 21.46
CA THR A 203 3.28 5.16 21.75
C THR A 203 4.20 3.92 21.69
N PRO A 204 4.24 3.09 22.75
CA PRO A 204 4.97 1.83 22.76
C PRO A 204 4.51 0.87 21.66
N ASP A 205 5.43 0.05 21.14
CA ASP A 205 5.18 -0.80 19.97
C ASP A 205 4.06 -1.83 20.21
N ASP A 206 3.93 -2.33 21.44
CA ASP A 206 2.89 -3.28 21.86
C ASP A 206 1.46 -2.68 21.89
N ARG A 207 1.34 -1.34 21.87
CA ARG A 207 0.06 -0.62 21.82
C ARG A 207 -0.18 0.10 20.49
N MET A 208 0.76 -0.01 19.56
CA MET A 208 0.75 0.74 18.30
C MET A 208 -0.50 0.44 17.45
N LEU A 209 -1.00 -0.79 17.45
CA LEU A 209 -2.15 -1.21 16.66
C LEU A 209 -3.49 -0.61 17.13
N GLU A 210 -3.55 -0.11 18.36
CA GLU A 210 -4.74 0.53 18.95
C GLU A 210 -4.61 2.06 19.01
N ALA A 211 -3.44 2.59 18.66
CA ALA A 211 -3.13 4.00 18.79
C ALA A 211 -4.07 4.86 17.93
N PRO A 212 -4.56 6.01 18.45
CA PRO A 212 -5.29 6.99 17.65
C PRO A 212 -4.44 7.57 16.52
N ALA A 213 -5.07 7.87 15.39
CA ALA A 213 -4.43 8.49 14.25
C ALA A 213 -4.28 10.02 14.43
N ALA A 214 -3.29 10.62 13.78
CA ALA A 214 -3.21 12.06 13.56
C ALA A 214 -2.77 12.36 12.11
N PRO A 215 -3.27 13.48 11.53
CA PRO A 215 -2.93 13.83 10.17
C PRO A 215 -1.46 14.22 10.03
N VAL A 216 -0.88 13.89 8.89
CA VAL A 216 0.52 14.18 8.55
C VAL A 216 0.57 15.07 7.32
N PRO A 217 0.81 16.39 7.48
CA PRO A 217 0.96 17.28 6.33
C PRO A 217 2.15 16.90 5.44
N ALA A 218 2.07 17.22 4.15
CA ALA A 218 3.12 16.90 3.17
C ALA A 218 4.52 17.39 3.58
N GLU A 219 4.64 18.57 4.19
CA GLU A 219 5.95 19.07 4.66
C GLU A 219 6.56 18.20 5.76
N ARG A 220 5.74 17.75 6.72
CA ARG A 220 6.18 16.86 7.80
C ARG A 220 6.64 15.50 7.24
N LEU A 221 5.92 14.96 6.27
CA LEU A 221 6.33 13.74 5.58
C LEU A 221 7.65 13.94 4.81
N ARG A 222 7.81 15.05 4.08
CA ARG A 222 9.06 15.36 3.35
C ARG A 222 10.25 15.49 4.31
N ASP A 223 10.09 16.12 5.47
CA ASP A 223 11.14 16.18 6.49
C ASP A 223 11.49 14.79 7.03
N ALA A 224 10.49 13.95 7.32
CA ALA A 224 10.71 12.57 7.76
C ALA A 224 11.48 11.73 6.72
N LEU A 225 11.14 11.86 5.43
CA LEU A 225 11.85 11.19 4.34
C LEU A 225 13.30 11.67 4.21
N LYS A 226 13.55 12.99 4.29
CA LYS A 226 14.90 13.57 4.21
C LYS A 226 15.80 13.15 5.37
N ARG A 227 15.22 12.96 6.56
CA ARG A 227 15.93 12.58 7.78
C ARG A 227 15.98 11.06 7.99
N ALA A 228 15.42 10.26 7.08
CA ALA A 228 15.42 8.82 7.20
C ALA A 228 16.86 8.30 7.24
N GLU A 229 17.13 7.42 8.20
CA GLU A 229 18.40 6.73 8.35
C GLU A 229 18.21 5.27 7.95
N PRO A 230 19.20 4.62 7.31
CA PRO A 230 19.12 3.21 6.99
C PRO A 230 18.81 2.36 8.22
N VAL A 231 17.85 1.45 8.05
CA VAL A 231 17.43 0.51 9.09
C VAL A 231 18.23 -0.77 8.92
N ARG A 232 18.74 -1.35 10.01
CA ARG A 232 19.40 -2.66 9.99
C ARG A 232 18.35 -3.77 9.83
N VAL A 233 18.01 -4.15 8.60
CA VAL A 233 16.91 -5.08 8.32
C VAL A 233 17.14 -6.46 8.97
N ALA A 234 18.38 -6.95 8.93
CA ALA A 234 18.79 -8.18 9.60
C ALA A 234 18.49 -8.20 11.12
N ALA A 235 18.40 -7.03 11.76
CA ALA A 235 18.14 -6.89 13.20
C ALA A 235 16.65 -6.88 13.58
N ARG A 236 15.72 -6.88 12.61
CA ARG A 236 14.27 -6.93 12.88
C ARG A 236 13.89 -8.19 13.66
N THR A 237 13.23 -8.05 14.80
CA THR A 237 12.84 -9.21 15.64
C THR A 237 11.34 -9.41 15.82
N PHE A 238 10.54 -8.39 15.47
CA PHE A 238 9.09 -8.44 15.55
C PHE A 238 8.50 -9.26 14.42
#